data_AF-A0A357IW13-F1
#
_entry.id   AF-A0A357IW13-F1
#
_cell.length_a   1.000
_cell.length_b   1.000
_cell.length_c   1.000
_cell.angle_alpha   90.00
_cell.angle_beta   90.00
_cell.angle_gamma   90.00
#
_symmetry.space_group_name_H-M   'P 1'
#
loop_
_entity.id
_entity.type
_entity.pdbx_description
1 polymer ?
#
loop_
_entity_poly.entity_id
_entity_poly.type
_entity_poly.pdbx_seq_one_letter_code
_entity_poly.pdbx_strand_id
1 'polypeptide(L)'
;EAQARLRKELEAEEKAASGFFARVGIKMRCMFMGLTPYGQDMVKPSFFSLINLEGKRALMECNILGNELLFSEPAVSKEVRKELSRSGPLYVEVLERASKLYDRKELSELLSDYQDYPDRSVPLDAIRPSLFALLRKLYYLRPYSEAFQVAAELAIGTQQKVQKKATSLYDSKRKKIRADWRTLMEQVYPALVALAQRAEMKKAEPGTRLFENMIGVVESDKLGKITGSSSEVQEANRQTSQKQAPEEESKEASSEKADNAELAEDEALDASELNSGEAEENQEEQAAESDEPESQGQKELQYGMQVMSSFPIDELRKRYDPKGEWKLVPYQDKVVIAYLFLRLFEDEFSVVLTTPQIKLHTAYRGGVKIDYRERMSDCLEKIRQPYDYFKTYIHECLEFHRAARDSAQAGNYVEHAKKVSFHDSRRGQSGRQTRIQIKDFMDEVNTILTEIIEDFRAGGSTLSNGEDSLQFDLKPNEGMRLDGKKVKEALMETSCFAKALAHRLESGDLYGGVIEMNTEDYQKSFGALPS
;
A
#
# COMPACT_ATOMS: atom_id res chain seq x y z
N GLU A 1 23.64 51.97 -6.18
CA GLU A 1 24.52 51.64 -5.02
C GLU A 1 23.98 50.50 -4.17
N ALA A 2 22.72 50.53 -3.71
CA ALA A 2 22.10 49.45 -2.92
C ALA A 2 22.13 48.06 -3.60
N GLN A 3 21.82 47.98 -4.89
CA GLN A 3 21.89 46.72 -5.66
C GLN A 3 23.33 46.17 -5.77
N ALA A 4 24.34 47.04 -5.82
CA ALA A 4 25.75 46.63 -5.89
C ALA A 4 26.26 46.13 -4.54
N ARG A 5 25.82 46.74 -3.43
CA ARG A 5 26.08 46.24 -2.07
C ARG A 5 25.43 44.89 -1.84
N LEU A 6 24.15 44.73 -2.24
CA LEU A 6 23.44 43.46 -2.18
C LEU A 6 24.19 42.36 -2.94
N ARG A 7 24.55 42.58 -4.22
CA ARG A 7 25.32 41.59 -5.01
C ARG A 7 26.62 41.18 -4.32
N LYS A 8 27.35 42.13 -3.74
CA LYS A 8 28.61 41.87 -3.04
C LYS A 8 28.42 41.05 -1.77
N GLU A 9 27.33 41.29 -1.03
CA GLU A 9 26.93 40.47 0.12
C GLU A 9 26.56 39.04 -0.32
N LEU A 10 25.79 38.89 -1.40
CA LEU A 10 25.42 37.57 -1.95
C LEU A 10 26.64 36.76 -2.40
N GLU A 11 27.59 37.39 -3.09
CA GLU A 11 28.85 36.75 -3.50
C GLU A 11 29.73 36.36 -2.29
N ALA A 12 29.69 37.15 -1.21
CA ALA A 12 30.42 36.84 0.02
C ALA A 12 29.80 35.63 0.75
N GLU A 13 28.47 35.56 0.81
CA GLU A 13 27.74 34.41 1.35
C GLU A 13 28.01 33.12 0.55
N GLU A 14 27.96 33.18 -0.78
CA GLU A 14 28.27 32.04 -1.64
C GLU A 14 29.71 31.56 -1.48
N LYS A 15 30.67 32.50 -1.37
CA LYS A 15 32.08 32.17 -1.12
C LYS A 15 32.30 31.54 0.26
N ALA A 16 31.62 32.04 1.29
CA ALA A 16 31.69 31.46 2.63
C ALA A 16 31.10 30.04 2.68
N ALA A 17 29.96 29.83 2.02
CA ALA A 17 29.28 28.54 1.97
C ALA A 17 30.01 27.49 1.12
N SER A 18 30.75 27.91 0.09
CA SER A 18 31.49 27.02 -0.82
C SER A 18 33.00 27.00 -0.57
N GLY A 19 33.48 27.67 0.48
CA GLY A 19 34.90 27.72 0.84
C GLY A 19 35.48 26.37 1.25
N PHE A 20 36.81 26.25 1.27
CA PHE A 20 37.52 25.01 1.60
C PHE A 20 37.07 24.40 2.93
N PHE A 21 37.03 25.20 4.01
CA PHE A 21 36.60 24.73 5.34
C PHE A 21 35.11 24.34 5.37
N ALA A 22 34.26 25.01 4.59
CA ALA A 22 32.85 24.65 4.49
C ALA A 22 32.67 23.28 3.81
N ARG A 23 33.39 23.04 2.70
CA ARG A 23 33.39 21.75 1.99
C ARG A 23 33.91 20.62 2.89
N VAL A 24 35.03 20.83 3.58
CA VAL A 24 35.57 19.84 4.52
C VAL A 24 34.57 19.57 5.65
N GLY A 25 33.96 20.63 6.21
CA GLY A 25 32.93 20.51 7.24
C GLY A 25 31.71 19.70 6.79
N ILE A 26 31.25 19.87 5.55
CA ILE A 26 30.16 19.07 4.97
C ILE A 26 30.55 17.59 4.88
N LYS A 27 31.74 17.28 4.34
CA LYS A 27 32.21 15.89 4.23
C LYS A 27 32.30 15.22 5.60
N MET A 28 32.84 15.92 6.59
CA MET A 28 32.94 15.41 7.97
C MET A 28 31.56 15.20 8.59
N ARG A 29 30.63 16.15 8.43
CA ARG A 29 29.25 16.01 8.93
C ARG A 29 28.56 14.79 8.34
N CYS A 30 28.58 14.62 7.02
CA CYS A 30 27.97 13.45 6.35
C CYS A 30 28.61 12.14 6.78
N MET A 31 29.93 12.13 7.00
CA MET A 31 30.64 10.96 7.52
C MET A 31 30.20 10.59 8.94
N PHE A 32 30.15 11.56 9.86
CA PHE A 32 29.73 11.33 11.25
C PHE A 32 28.26 10.94 11.37
N MET A 33 27.41 11.45 10.48
CA MET A 33 26.01 11.02 10.37
C MET A 33 25.86 9.64 9.68
N GLY A 34 26.95 9.02 9.23
CA GLY A 34 26.89 7.71 8.57
C GLY A 34 26.23 7.74 7.18
N LEU A 35 26.20 8.91 6.52
CA LEU A 35 25.52 9.10 5.23
C LEU A 35 26.42 8.81 4.03
N THR A 36 27.70 9.20 4.12
CA THR A 36 28.68 8.99 3.03
C THR A 36 29.97 8.36 3.57
N PRO A 37 30.70 7.55 2.78
CA PRO A 37 32.09 7.21 3.08
C PRO A 37 32.97 8.47 3.06
N TYR A 38 34.14 8.42 3.71
CA TYR A 38 35.04 9.57 3.73
C TYR A 38 35.57 9.89 2.34
N GLY A 39 35.44 11.14 1.92
CA GLY A 39 36.04 11.65 0.68
C GLY A 39 35.39 11.17 -0.62
N GLN A 40 34.49 10.20 -0.57
CA GLN A 40 33.78 9.66 -1.74
C GLN A 40 32.42 10.33 -1.93
N ASP A 41 32.00 10.48 -3.18
CA ASP A 41 30.68 11.01 -3.55
C ASP A 41 29.66 9.87 -3.71
N MET A 42 29.64 9.02 -2.70
CA MET A 42 28.78 7.84 -2.58
C MET A 42 27.94 7.94 -1.32
N VAL A 43 26.74 7.37 -1.36
CA VAL A 43 25.78 7.31 -0.25
C VAL A 43 25.77 5.89 0.31
N LYS A 44 25.84 5.79 1.64
CA LYS A 44 25.92 4.49 2.33
C LYS A 44 24.56 3.79 2.38
N PRO A 45 24.53 2.44 2.40
CA PRO A 45 23.33 1.64 2.64
C PRO A 45 22.50 2.05 3.86
N SER A 46 23.12 2.56 4.92
CA SER A 46 22.45 3.03 6.13
C SER A 46 21.45 4.16 5.87
N PHE A 47 21.76 5.07 4.95
CA PHE A 47 20.80 6.12 4.55
C PHE A 47 19.60 5.50 3.83
N PHE A 48 19.84 4.60 2.88
CA PHE A 48 18.76 3.95 2.14
C PHE A 48 17.91 3.04 3.03
N SER A 49 18.53 2.36 4.00
CA SER A 49 17.83 1.59 5.04
C SER A 49 16.92 2.49 5.89
N LEU A 50 17.40 3.66 6.33
CA LEU A 50 16.59 4.67 7.03
C LEU A 50 15.38 5.11 6.18
N ILE A 51 15.60 5.44 4.91
CA ILE A 51 14.52 5.86 4.01
C ILE A 51 13.57 4.71 3.71
N ASN A 52 14.05 3.50 3.47
CA ASN A 52 13.24 2.35 3.06
C ASN A 52 12.38 1.78 4.21
N LEU A 53 12.90 1.79 5.44
CA LEU A 53 12.20 1.23 6.60
C LEU A 53 11.37 2.29 7.32
N GLU A 54 12.00 3.39 7.71
CA GLU A 54 11.38 4.39 8.58
C GLU A 54 10.77 5.54 7.77
N GLY A 55 11.50 6.06 6.78
CA GLY A 55 11.03 7.14 5.93
C GLY A 55 9.80 6.77 5.12
N LYS A 56 9.84 5.63 4.41
CA LYS A 56 8.74 5.11 3.59
C LYS A 56 7.48 4.94 4.43
N ARG A 57 7.58 4.23 5.55
CA ARG A 57 6.47 4.02 6.48
C ARG A 57 5.87 5.35 6.94
N ALA A 58 6.71 6.32 7.34
CA ALA A 58 6.22 7.58 7.87
C ALA A 58 5.60 8.50 6.80
N LEU A 59 6.13 8.48 5.57
CA LEU A 59 5.54 9.17 4.42
C LEU A 59 4.17 8.59 4.08
N MET A 60 4.07 7.26 4.03
CA MET A 60 2.81 6.56 3.82
C MET A 60 1.80 6.92 4.91
N GLU A 61 2.16 6.86 6.20
CA GLU A 61 1.23 7.21 7.28
C GLU A 61 0.64 8.62 7.15
N CYS A 62 1.43 9.60 6.70
CA CYS A 62 0.93 10.94 6.44
C CYS A 62 -0.08 10.97 5.28
N ASN A 63 0.18 10.21 4.22
CA ASN A 63 -0.72 10.06 3.07
C ASN A 63 -2.05 9.40 3.47
N ILE A 64 -1.98 8.28 4.18
CA ILE A 64 -3.11 7.53 4.71
C ILE A 64 -4.00 8.40 5.56
N LEU A 65 -3.40 9.05 6.56
CA LEU A 65 -4.12 9.87 7.51
C LEU A 65 -4.82 11.03 6.80
N GLY A 66 -4.12 11.70 5.88
CA GLY A 66 -4.70 12.79 5.11
C GLY A 66 -5.84 12.33 4.21
N ASN A 67 -5.68 11.20 3.52
CA ASN A 67 -6.71 10.60 2.68
C ASN A 67 -7.96 10.25 3.48
N GLU A 68 -7.80 9.55 4.59
CA GLU A 68 -8.90 9.14 5.45
C GLU A 68 -9.65 10.35 6.05
N LEU A 69 -8.92 11.40 6.46
CA LEU A 69 -9.51 12.57 7.11
C LEU A 69 -10.11 13.59 6.14
N LEU A 70 -9.57 13.70 4.92
CA LEU A 70 -9.91 14.80 4.00
C LEU A 70 -10.61 14.34 2.71
N PHE A 71 -10.55 13.06 2.36
CA PHE A 71 -10.97 12.59 1.03
C PHE A 71 -11.86 11.33 1.06
N SER A 72 -11.61 10.36 1.94
CA SER A 72 -12.31 9.05 1.89
C SER A 72 -13.79 9.10 2.27
N GLU A 73 -14.15 9.72 3.40
CA GLU A 73 -15.54 9.76 3.89
C GLU A 73 -16.08 11.20 3.86
N PRO A 74 -17.07 11.52 2.99
CA PRO A 74 -17.56 12.89 2.84
C PRO A 74 -18.10 13.53 4.12
N ALA A 75 -18.76 12.73 4.98
CA ALA A 75 -19.31 13.18 6.25
C ALA A 75 -18.21 13.60 7.25
N VAL A 76 -17.16 12.78 7.37
CA VAL A 76 -15.98 13.09 8.21
C VAL A 76 -15.21 14.26 7.63
N SER A 77 -14.90 14.23 6.33
CA SER A 77 -14.12 15.28 5.66
C SER A 77 -14.74 16.65 5.82
N LYS A 78 -16.06 16.78 5.66
CA LYS A 78 -16.78 18.04 5.83
C LYS A 78 -16.63 18.62 7.24
N GLU A 79 -16.83 17.82 8.28
CA GLU A 79 -16.72 18.29 9.66
C GLU A 79 -15.25 18.50 10.08
N VAL A 80 -14.33 17.66 9.62
CA VAL A 80 -12.89 17.84 9.83
C VAL A 80 -12.42 19.17 9.23
N ARG A 81 -12.73 19.43 7.95
CA ARG A 81 -12.35 20.69 7.28
C ARG A 81 -12.93 21.90 8.01
N LYS A 82 -14.20 21.85 8.42
CA LYS A 82 -14.85 22.91 9.19
C LYS A 82 -14.18 23.15 10.54
N GLU A 83 -13.87 22.10 11.29
CA GLU A 83 -13.22 22.23 12.59
C GLU A 83 -11.78 22.75 12.46
N LEU A 84 -11.02 22.26 11.47
CA LEU A 84 -9.66 22.71 11.21
C LEU A 84 -9.63 24.17 10.76
N SER A 85 -10.48 24.57 9.80
CA SER A 85 -10.59 25.95 9.34
C SER A 85 -11.02 26.91 10.45
N ARG A 86 -11.86 26.47 11.39
CA ARG A 86 -12.23 27.26 12.57
C ARG A 86 -11.04 27.43 13.53
N SER A 87 -10.24 26.38 13.71
CA SER A 87 -9.17 26.34 14.71
C SER A 87 -7.87 26.98 14.23
N GLY A 88 -7.62 27.00 12.91
CA GLY A 88 -6.45 27.64 12.34
C GLY A 88 -6.52 27.77 10.82
N PRO A 89 -6.11 28.92 10.25
CA PRO A 89 -6.25 29.19 8.81
C PRO A 89 -5.39 28.27 7.92
N LEU A 90 -4.31 27.69 8.47
CA LEU A 90 -3.37 26.85 7.73
C LEU A 90 -3.54 25.35 8.01
N TYR A 91 -4.40 24.95 8.95
CA TYR A 91 -4.45 23.55 9.40
C TYR A 91 -4.91 22.58 8.32
N VAL A 92 -5.89 22.99 7.50
CA VAL A 92 -6.33 22.18 6.35
C VAL A 92 -5.20 22.04 5.33
N GLU A 93 -4.53 23.15 5.00
CA GLU A 93 -3.47 23.18 3.98
C GLU A 93 -2.24 22.38 4.43
N VAL A 94 -1.83 22.49 5.69
CA VAL A 94 -0.70 21.75 6.26
C VAL A 94 -0.98 20.24 6.25
N LEU A 95 -2.21 19.83 6.60
CA LEU A 95 -2.60 18.42 6.59
C LEU A 95 -2.67 17.86 5.16
N GLU A 96 -3.19 18.64 4.21
CA GLU A 96 -3.25 18.28 2.80
C GLU A 96 -1.86 18.18 2.16
N ARG A 97 -0.96 19.12 2.45
CA ARG A 97 0.42 19.03 1.95
C ARG A 97 1.19 17.87 2.56
N ALA A 98 0.93 17.56 3.84
CA ALA A 98 1.51 16.38 4.48
C ALA A 98 1.03 15.08 3.83
N SER A 99 -0.23 15.02 3.36
CA SER A 99 -0.75 13.82 2.68
C SER A 99 -0.08 13.58 1.32
N LYS A 100 0.36 14.66 0.66
CA LYS A 100 1.07 14.63 -0.64
C LYS A 100 2.58 14.41 -0.51
N LEU A 101 3.09 14.12 0.69
CA LEU A 101 4.51 13.83 0.91
C LEU A 101 4.95 12.50 0.28
N TYR A 102 4.07 11.49 0.31
CA TYR A 102 4.34 10.21 -0.32
C TYR A 102 4.12 10.31 -1.82
N ASP A 103 5.16 9.96 -2.57
CA ASP A 103 5.12 9.79 -4.02
C ASP A 103 5.86 8.50 -4.34
N ARG A 104 5.11 7.51 -4.84
CA ARG A 104 5.63 6.16 -5.09
C ARG A 104 6.74 6.20 -6.14
N LYS A 105 6.61 7.02 -7.18
CA LYS A 105 7.58 7.11 -8.26
C LYS A 105 8.87 7.74 -7.76
N GLU A 106 8.80 8.89 -7.11
CA GLU A 106 9.99 9.57 -6.57
C GLU A 106 10.71 8.70 -5.53
N LEU A 107 9.98 8.00 -4.67
CA LEU A 107 10.58 7.13 -3.66
C LEU A 107 11.20 5.87 -4.28
N SER A 108 10.56 5.28 -5.29
CA SER A 108 11.12 4.13 -6.02
C SER A 108 12.38 4.53 -6.78
N GLU A 109 12.42 5.70 -7.41
CA GLU A 109 13.62 6.21 -8.07
C GLU A 109 14.76 6.41 -7.05
N LEU A 110 14.46 7.00 -5.88
CA LEU A 110 15.42 7.19 -4.79
C LEU A 110 16.01 5.88 -4.24
N LEU A 111 15.22 4.79 -4.25
CA LEU A 111 15.57 3.51 -3.65
C LEU A 111 15.99 2.43 -4.66
N SER A 112 15.84 2.66 -5.96
CA SER A 112 16.04 1.67 -7.04
C SER A 112 17.35 0.89 -6.91
N ASP A 113 18.50 1.58 -6.94
CA ASP A 113 19.83 0.96 -6.84
C ASP A 113 20.03 0.20 -5.51
N TYR A 114 19.39 0.63 -4.44
CA TYR A 114 19.46 -0.01 -3.13
C TYR A 114 18.61 -1.28 -3.06
N GLN A 115 17.45 -1.31 -3.75
CA GLN A 115 16.59 -2.50 -3.80
C GLN A 115 17.27 -3.64 -4.56
N ASP A 116 17.98 -3.32 -5.64
CA ASP A 116 18.73 -4.30 -6.42
C ASP A 116 20.01 -4.75 -5.70
N TYR A 117 20.68 -3.83 -4.99
CA TYR A 117 21.96 -4.09 -4.32
C TYR A 117 22.03 -3.46 -2.92
N PRO A 118 21.40 -4.07 -1.89
CA PRO A 118 21.27 -3.47 -0.55
C PRO A 118 22.58 -3.14 0.17
N ASP A 119 23.65 -3.90 -0.08
CA ASP A 119 24.94 -3.71 0.59
C ASP A 119 25.85 -2.71 -0.14
N ARG A 120 25.44 -2.22 -1.31
CA ARG A 120 26.26 -1.36 -2.16
C ARG A 120 26.01 0.10 -1.87
N SER A 121 27.09 0.88 -1.80
CA SER A 121 26.97 2.34 -1.80
C SER A 121 26.57 2.85 -3.18
N VAL A 122 25.70 3.84 -3.23
CA VAL A 122 25.11 4.38 -4.47
C VAL A 122 25.73 5.75 -4.78
N PRO A 123 26.04 6.09 -6.04
CA PRO A 123 26.53 7.43 -6.40
C PRO A 123 25.54 8.52 -5.99
N LEU A 124 26.03 9.58 -5.34
CA LEU A 124 25.16 10.67 -4.87
C LEU A 124 24.43 11.38 -6.03
N ASP A 125 25.07 11.48 -7.20
CA ASP A 125 24.46 12.08 -8.38
C ASP A 125 23.30 11.26 -8.95
N ALA A 126 23.30 9.93 -8.77
CA ALA A 126 22.23 9.06 -9.26
C ALA A 126 20.89 9.34 -8.56
N ILE A 127 20.96 9.59 -7.24
CA ILE A 127 19.77 9.84 -6.42
C ILE A 127 19.41 11.32 -6.29
N ARG A 128 20.23 12.21 -6.86
CA ARG A 128 20.13 13.65 -6.66
C ARG A 128 18.74 14.21 -7.02
N PRO A 129 18.12 13.90 -8.17
CA PRO A 129 16.81 14.46 -8.51
C PRO A 129 15.73 14.14 -7.46
N SER A 130 15.60 12.87 -7.10
CA SER A 130 14.59 12.37 -6.17
C SER A 130 14.87 12.77 -4.72
N LEU A 131 16.15 12.85 -4.31
CA LEU A 131 16.58 13.42 -3.03
C LEU A 131 16.09 14.86 -2.85
N PHE A 132 16.30 15.69 -3.87
CA PHE A 132 15.91 17.11 -3.83
C PHE A 132 14.40 17.30 -3.90
N ALA A 133 13.67 16.45 -4.64
CA ALA A 133 12.22 16.47 -4.67
C ALA A 133 11.61 16.22 -3.28
N LEU A 134 12.03 15.15 -2.60
CA LEU A 134 11.56 14.83 -1.26
C LEU A 134 11.96 15.91 -0.24
N LEU A 135 13.19 16.44 -0.34
CA LEU A 135 13.66 17.51 0.55
C LEU A 135 12.82 18.78 0.41
N ARG A 136 12.46 19.19 -0.82
CA ARG A 136 11.61 20.37 -1.04
C ARG A 136 10.25 20.21 -0.36
N LYS A 137 9.60 19.05 -0.53
CA LYS A 137 8.30 18.74 0.08
C LYS A 137 8.35 18.85 1.61
N LEU A 138 9.39 18.29 2.24
CA LEU A 138 9.58 18.35 3.70
C LEU A 138 10.02 19.72 4.22
N TYR A 139 10.84 20.45 3.45
CA TYR A 139 11.38 21.76 3.82
C TYR A 139 10.29 22.75 4.21
N TYR A 140 9.20 22.80 3.45
CA TYR A 140 8.11 23.73 3.73
C TYR A 140 7.23 23.34 4.89
N LEU A 141 7.13 22.05 5.20
CA LEU A 141 6.36 21.60 6.35
C LEU A 141 7.13 21.73 7.65
N ARG A 142 8.47 21.82 7.58
CA ARG A 142 9.33 21.89 8.77
C ARG A 142 8.97 23.04 9.72
N PRO A 143 8.77 24.31 9.26
CA PRO A 143 8.36 25.41 10.13
C PRO A 143 6.95 25.22 10.74
N TYR A 144 6.11 24.40 10.09
CA TYR A 144 4.73 24.13 10.50
C TYR A 144 4.60 22.77 11.21
N SER A 145 5.70 22.21 11.71
CA SER A 145 5.70 20.90 12.36
C SER A 145 4.73 20.83 13.56
N GLU A 146 4.69 21.88 14.38
CA GLU A 146 3.74 21.95 15.51
C GLU A 146 2.30 22.13 15.02
N ALA A 147 2.10 22.99 14.01
CA ALA A 147 0.79 23.20 13.41
C ALA A 147 0.22 21.91 12.79
N PHE A 148 1.06 21.09 12.16
CA PHE A 148 0.67 19.77 11.67
C PHE A 148 0.21 18.86 12.81
N GLN A 149 0.96 18.78 13.90
CA GLN A 149 0.60 17.92 15.04
C GLN A 149 -0.73 18.34 15.66
N VAL A 150 -0.94 19.64 15.85
CA VAL A 150 -2.22 20.18 16.35
C VAL A 150 -3.36 19.89 15.37
N ALA A 151 -3.14 20.10 14.07
CA ALA A 151 -4.14 19.83 13.04
C ALA A 151 -4.52 18.34 13.00
N ALA A 152 -3.53 17.44 13.03
CA ALA A 152 -3.77 15.99 13.04
C ALA A 152 -4.54 15.56 14.30
N GLU A 153 -4.19 16.08 15.48
CA GLU A 153 -4.90 15.77 16.72
C GLU A 153 -6.36 16.22 16.70
N LEU A 154 -6.61 17.45 16.24
CA LEU A 154 -7.97 17.99 16.09
C LEU A 154 -8.78 17.19 15.08
N ALA A 155 -8.20 16.87 13.93
CA ALA A 155 -8.88 16.13 12.87
C ALA A 155 -9.25 14.71 13.31
N ILE A 156 -8.33 13.99 13.96
CA ILE A 156 -8.60 12.66 14.52
C ILE A 156 -9.67 12.74 15.63
N GLY A 157 -9.62 13.78 16.47
CA GLY A 157 -10.65 14.04 17.47
C GLY A 157 -12.04 14.28 16.87
N THR A 158 -12.11 15.00 15.75
CA THR A 158 -13.37 15.21 15.03
C THR A 158 -13.86 13.93 14.36
N GLN A 159 -12.97 13.17 13.72
CA GLN A 159 -13.29 11.87 13.15
C GLN A 159 -13.90 10.93 14.20
N GLN A 160 -13.31 10.87 15.40
CA GLN A 160 -13.81 10.08 16.52
C GLN A 160 -15.24 10.45 16.90
N LYS A 161 -15.56 11.75 16.95
CA LYS A 161 -16.92 12.23 17.28
C LYS A 161 -17.95 11.83 16.22
N VAL A 162 -17.54 11.80 14.94
CA VAL A 162 -18.42 11.47 13.81
C VAL A 162 -18.66 9.96 13.73
N GLN A 163 -17.59 9.15 13.73
CA GLN A 163 -17.70 7.69 13.52
C GLN A 163 -18.07 6.91 14.79
N LYS A 164 -17.89 7.48 16.00
CA LYS A 164 -18.23 6.87 17.30
C LYS A 164 -17.63 5.47 17.55
N LYS A 165 -16.54 5.11 16.86
CA LYS A 165 -15.76 3.88 17.12
C LYS A 165 -15.00 3.97 18.45
N ALA A 166 -14.42 2.85 18.88
CA ALA A 166 -13.65 2.75 20.11
C ALA A 166 -12.54 3.81 20.23
N THR A 167 -12.44 4.45 21.40
CA THR A 167 -11.45 5.51 21.70
C THR A 167 -10.00 5.03 21.55
N SER A 168 -9.72 3.76 21.87
CA SER A 168 -8.40 3.12 21.78
C SER A 168 -7.80 3.17 20.37
N LEU A 169 -8.64 3.06 19.33
CA LEU A 169 -8.23 3.13 17.93
C LEU A 169 -7.67 4.52 17.59
N TYR A 170 -8.36 5.58 18.00
CA TYR A 170 -7.96 6.96 17.73
C TYR A 170 -6.74 7.40 18.53
N ASP A 171 -6.61 6.93 19.77
CA ASP A 171 -5.43 7.20 20.59
C ASP A 171 -4.17 6.58 20.01
N SER A 172 -4.28 5.37 19.47
CA SER A 172 -3.18 4.71 18.78
C SER A 172 -2.83 5.44 17.48
N LYS A 173 -3.83 5.89 16.72
CA LYS A 173 -3.65 6.71 15.52
C LYS A 173 -2.91 8.03 15.81
N ARG A 174 -3.29 8.74 16.89
CA ARG A 174 -2.59 9.95 17.37
C ARG A 174 -1.13 9.66 17.74
N LYS A 175 -0.88 8.58 18.49
CA LYS A 175 0.48 8.19 18.88
C LYS A 175 1.33 7.85 17.65
N LYS A 176 0.76 7.10 16.70
CA LYS A 176 1.44 6.66 15.48
C LYS A 176 1.83 7.85 14.60
N ILE A 177 0.90 8.71 14.22
CA ILE A 177 1.23 9.88 13.38
C ILE A 177 2.24 10.81 14.06
N ARG A 178 2.15 11.00 15.39
CA ARG A 178 3.11 11.81 16.14
C ARG A 178 4.52 11.22 16.07
N ALA A 179 4.64 9.90 16.20
CA ALA A 179 5.92 9.20 16.10
C ALA A 179 6.48 9.25 14.67
N ASP A 180 5.66 8.94 13.67
CA ASP A 180 6.06 8.91 12.27
C ASP A 180 6.45 10.31 11.76
N TRP A 181 5.69 11.34 12.14
CA TRP A 181 6.05 12.75 11.86
C TRP A 181 7.36 13.17 12.50
N ARG A 182 7.62 12.73 13.75
CA ARG A 182 8.89 12.96 14.42
C ARG A 182 10.04 12.35 13.64
N THR A 183 9.88 11.12 13.16
CA THR A 183 10.89 10.44 12.33
C THR A 183 11.20 11.22 11.05
N LEU A 184 10.17 11.71 10.34
CA LEU A 184 10.37 12.55 9.16
C LEU A 184 11.16 13.82 9.47
N MET A 185 10.83 14.48 10.58
CA MET A 185 11.36 15.81 10.90
C MET A 185 12.69 15.81 11.65
N GLU A 186 12.96 14.79 12.47
CA GLU A 186 14.15 14.69 13.31
C GLU A 186 15.22 13.74 12.76
N GLN A 187 14.85 12.79 11.91
CA GLN A 187 15.80 11.81 11.34
C GLN A 187 15.97 11.99 9.83
N VAL A 188 14.87 11.88 9.07
CA VAL A 188 14.89 11.90 7.61
C VAL A 188 15.29 13.28 7.08
N TYR A 189 14.62 14.33 7.53
CA TYR A 189 14.87 15.69 7.06
C TYR A 189 16.33 16.14 7.29
N PRO A 190 16.93 15.98 8.49
CA PRO A 190 18.34 16.34 8.69
C PRO A 190 19.31 15.53 7.82
N ALA A 191 19.01 14.26 7.54
CA ALA A 191 19.81 13.43 6.64
C ALA A 191 19.75 13.94 5.19
N LEU A 192 18.55 14.27 4.70
CA LEU A 192 18.34 14.85 3.37
C LEU A 192 19.04 16.20 3.22
N VAL A 193 18.95 17.07 4.23
CA VAL A 193 19.65 18.37 4.26
C VAL A 193 21.16 18.17 4.14
N ALA A 194 21.73 17.24 4.91
CA ALA A 194 23.17 16.97 4.88
C ALA A 194 23.63 16.43 3.53
N LEU A 195 22.86 15.52 2.91
CA LEU A 195 23.15 15.00 1.57
C LEU A 195 22.98 16.06 0.47
N ALA A 196 21.99 16.95 0.56
CA ALA A 196 21.82 18.04 -0.40
C ALA A 196 22.99 19.03 -0.33
N GLN A 197 23.42 19.40 0.88
CA GLN A 197 24.64 20.20 1.08
C GLN A 197 25.89 19.50 0.53
N ARG A 198 25.95 18.16 0.61
CA ARG A 198 27.04 17.34 0.05
C ARG A 198 27.01 17.32 -1.47
N ALA A 199 25.84 17.20 -2.09
CA ALA A 199 25.67 17.16 -3.54
C ALA A 199 26.05 18.50 -4.19
N GLU A 200 25.71 19.60 -3.52
CA GLU A 200 25.99 20.96 -3.99
C GLU A 200 27.33 21.51 -3.49
N MET A 201 27.96 20.81 -2.53
CA MET A 201 29.17 21.25 -1.83
C MET A 201 29.05 22.68 -1.27
N LYS A 202 27.85 23.03 -0.81
CA LYS A 202 27.48 24.35 -0.27
C LYS A 202 26.92 24.20 1.13
N LYS A 203 27.56 24.84 2.11
CA LYS A 203 27.09 24.87 3.50
C LYS A 203 26.06 25.99 3.65
N ALA A 204 24.81 25.68 3.33
CA ALA A 204 23.68 26.61 3.44
C ALA A 204 22.72 26.15 4.54
N GLU A 205 22.34 27.04 5.45
CA GLU A 205 21.43 26.70 6.55
C GLU A 205 19.96 26.72 6.09
N PRO A 206 19.11 25.78 6.53
CA PRO A 206 17.67 25.83 6.25
C PRO A 206 17.05 27.16 6.69
N GLY A 207 16.14 27.71 5.89
CA GLY A 207 15.53 29.02 6.12
C GLY A 207 16.30 30.20 5.49
N THR A 208 17.48 29.95 4.93
CA THR A 208 18.24 30.98 4.19
C THR A 208 17.89 30.97 2.70
N ARG A 209 17.97 32.14 2.05
CA ARG A 209 17.81 32.27 0.60
C ARG A 209 18.78 31.37 -0.18
N LEU A 210 20.01 31.24 0.31
CA LEU A 210 21.02 30.38 -0.30
C LEU A 210 20.58 28.91 -0.30
N PHE A 211 19.98 28.45 0.80
CA PHE A 211 19.45 27.09 0.89
C PHE A 211 18.25 26.89 -0.04
N GLU A 212 17.31 27.83 -0.10
CA GLU A 212 16.16 27.78 -1.02
C GLU A 212 16.60 27.71 -2.49
N ASN A 213 17.56 28.56 -2.88
CA ASN A 213 18.13 28.53 -4.23
C ASN A 213 18.83 27.19 -4.52
N MET A 214 19.53 26.64 -3.53
CA MET A 214 20.23 25.36 -3.66
C MET A 214 19.25 24.21 -3.91
N ILE A 215 18.10 24.18 -3.23
CA ILE A 215 17.14 23.10 -3.38
C ILE A 215 16.13 23.29 -4.53
N GLY A 216 16.19 24.43 -5.22
CA GLY A 216 15.30 24.73 -6.35
C GLY A 216 13.86 24.97 -5.93
N VAL A 217 13.67 25.69 -4.82
CA VAL A 217 12.36 26.02 -4.26
C VAL A 217 11.54 26.91 -5.21
N VAL A 218 10.29 26.54 -5.47
CA VAL A 218 9.35 27.32 -6.29
C VAL A 218 8.29 27.99 -5.40
N GLU A 219 7.74 29.13 -5.84
CA GLU A 219 6.79 29.90 -5.03
C GLU A 219 5.46 29.16 -4.76
N SER A 220 5.08 28.20 -5.61
CA SER A 220 3.95 27.27 -5.42
C SER A 220 4.12 26.36 -4.19
N ASP A 221 5.36 26.12 -3.79
CA ASP A 221 5.67 25.18 -2.71
C ASP A 221 5.54 25.84 -1.32
N LYS A 222 5.35 27.17 -1.27
CA LYS A 222 5.13 27.93 -0.02
C LYS A 222 3.67 27.78 0.46
N LEU A 223 3.51 27.47 1.75
CA LEU A 223 2.20 27.45 2.43
C LEU A 223 1.57 28.85 2.51
N GLY A 224 0.24 28.94 2.40
CA GLY A 224 -0.52 30.18 2.54
C GLY A 224 -0.88 30.90 1.23
N LYS A 225 -0.62 30.28 0.06
CA LYS A 225 -1.11 30.74 -1.26
C LYS A 225 -1.89 29.59 -1.91
N ILE A 226 -3.20 29.57 -1.70
CA ILE A 226 -4.09 28.53 -2.26
C ILE A 226 -4.26 28.75 -3.78
N THR A 227 -3.90 27.74 -4.58
CA THR A 227 -4.36 27.57 -5.96
C THR A 227 -5.50 26.55 -6.00
N GLY A 228 -6.71 27.00 -6.33
CA GLY A 228 -7.61 26.25 -7.22
C GLY A 228 -8.87 25.57 -6.67
N SER A 229 -8.92 25.04 -5.45
CA SER A 229 -10.02 24.11 -5.08
C SER A 229 -10.89 24.49 -3.88
N SER A 230 -10.74 25.69 -3.32
CA SER A 230 -11.53 26.13 -2.14
C SER A 230 -12.40 27.36 -2.39
N SER A 231 -12.79 27.62 -3.63
CA SER A 231 -13.69 28.75 -3.96
C SER A 231 -15.09 28.57 -3.35
N GLU A 232 -15.51 27.36 -3.01
CA GLU A 232 -16.87 27.11 -2.48
C GLU A 232 -17.02 27.44 -0.98
N VAL A 233 -15.93 27.60 -0.23
CA VAL A 233 -15.99 27.89 1.22
C VAL A 233 -15.87 29.38 1.53
N GLN A 234 -15.33 30.19 0.61
CA GLN A 234 -15.26 31.65 0.78
C GLN A 234 -16.52 32.40 0.34
N GLU A 235 -17.36 31.82 -0.53
CA GLU A 235 -18.66 32.42 -0.89
C GLU A 235 -19.74 32.18 0.17
N ALA A 236 -19.73 31.02 0.84
CA ALA A 236 -20.69 30.69 1.90
C ALA A 236 -20.54 31.56 3.17
N ASN A 237 -19.37 32.17 3.40
CA ASN A 237 -19.11 33.00 4.58
C ASN A 237 -19.21 34.52 4.31
N ARG A 238 -19.55 34.92 3.07
CA ARG A 238 -19.88 36.31 2.72
C ARG A 238 -21.40 36.55 2.59
N GLN A 239 -22.21 35.50 2.46
CA GLN A 239 -23.66 35.62 2.25
C GLN A 239 -24.53 35.63 3.53
N THR A 240 -23.95 35.45 4.73
CA THR A 240 -24.68 35.57 6.01
C THR A 240 -24.59 36.95 6.67
N SER A 241 -24.03 37.95 5.98
CA SER A 241 -24.06 39.35 6.44
C SER A 241 -24.32 40.30 5.27
N GLN A 242 -25.53 40.24 4.71
CA GLN A 242 -26.35 41.38 4.28
C GLN A 242 -27.53 40.87 3.43
N LYS A 243 -28.72 40.90 4.04
CA LYS A 243 -30.00 40.76 3.38
C LYS A 243 -30.60 42.16 3.27
N GLN A 244 -30.61 42.75 2.08
CA GLN A 244 -31.58 43.75 1.61
C GLN A 244 -31.46 43.83 0.07
N ALA A 245 -32.56 43.50 -0.61
CA ALA A 245 -32.74 43.36 -2.07
C ALA A 245 -33.14 44.72 -2.73
N PRO A 246 -33.56 44.84 -4.02
CA PRO A 246 -33.78 43.83 -5.10
C PRO A 246 -33.41 44.25 -6.56
N GLU A 247 -33.68 43.30 -7.50
CA GLU A 247 -33.88 43.40 -8.99
C GLU A 247 -32.62 43.64 -9.86
N GLU A 248 -32.37 43.03 -11.03
CA GLU A 248 -33.24 42.61 -12.16
C GLU A 248 -32.52 41.58 -13.10
N GLU A 249 -33.23 41.06 -14.12
CA GLU A 249 -33.00 39.89 -15.00
C GLU A 249 -31.75 39.86 -15.95
N SER A 250 -31.24 38.66 -16.29
CA SER A 250 -31.33 38.02 -17.65
C SER A 250 -30.22 36.98 -18.01
N LYS A 251 -30.72 35.78 -18.37
CA LYS A 251 -30.40 34.75 -19.41
C LYS A 251 -28.99 34.38 -19.97
N GLU A 252 -28.90 33.06 -20.19
CA GLU A 252 -28.23 32.25 -21.26
C GLU A 252 -26.71 31.96 -21.16
N ALA A 253 -26.32 30.68 -20.90
CA ALA A 253 -25.89 29.62 -21.86
C ALA A 253 -24.41 29.81 -22.30
N SER A 254 -23.50 28.85 -22.45
CA SER A 254 -23.49 27.39 -22.62
C SER A 254 -22.04 26.86 -22.54
N SER A 255 -21.88 25.58 -22.18
CA SER A 255 -20.89 24.56 -22.64
C SER A 255 -19.38 24.85 -22.73
N GLU A 256 -18.58 24.00 -22.08
CA GLU A 256 -17.41 23.21 -22.59
C GLU A 256 -16.75 22.50 -21.38
N LYS A 257 -17.10 21.26 -21.04
CA LYS A 257 -16.47 19.96 -21.41
C LYS A 257 -14.93 19.90 -21.41
N ALA A 258 -14.47 18.94 -20.58
CA ALA A 258 -13.33 18.03 -20.76
C ALA A 258 -11.91 18.58 -20.55
N ASP A 259 -11.29 18.18 -19.45
CA ASP A 259 -10.13 17.27 -19.46
C ASP A 259 -9.51 17.18 -18.06
N ASN A 260 -9.78 16.07 -17.36
CA ASN A 260 -8.86 15.38 -16.43
C ASN A 260 -9.62 14.26 -15.71
N ALA A 261 -9.78 13.14 -16.41
CA ALA A 261 -10.24 11.88 -15.85
C ALA A 261 -9.28 10.79 -16.32
N GLU A 262 -8.04 10.86 -15.85
CA GLU A 262 -7.01 9.82 -15.95
C GLU A 262 -5.99 10.21 -14.89
N LEU A 263 -6.09 9.64 -13.69
CA LEU A 263 -5.09 9.63 -12.61
C LEU A 263 -5.63 9.01 -11.30
N ALA A 264 -6.88 8.55 -11.25
CA ALA A 264 -7.49 7.99 -10.06
C ALA A 264 -7.73 6.48 -10.22
N GLU A 265 -6.68 5.66 -10.20
CA GLU A 265 -6.83 4.21 -9.96
C GLU A 265 -5.62 3.50 -9.30
N ASP A 266 -4.52 4.19 -8.99
CA ASP A 266 -3.29 3.54 -8.47
C ASP A 266 -2.93 3.85 -7.00
N GLU A 267 -3.70 4.69 -6.28
CA GLU A 267 -3.30 5.22 -4.96
C GLU A 267 -3.92 4.51 -3.73
N ALA A 268 -4.67 3.40 -3.90
CA ALA A 268 -5.38 2.75 -2.80
C ALA A 268 -4.61 1.63 -2.05
N LEU A 269 -3.35 1.34 -2.39
CA LEU A 269 -2.69 0.09 -1.97
C LEU A 269 -1.74 0.16 -0.76
N ASP A 270 -1.50 1.31 -0.14
CA ASP A 270 -0.44 1.42 0.88
C ASP A 270 -0.95 1.79 2.28
N ALA A 271 -2.27 1.72 2.51
CA ALA A 271 -2.90 2.49 3.58
C ALA A 271 -3.29 1.80 4.90
N SER A 272 -3.13 0.49 5.05
CA SER A 272 -3.79 -0.22 6.15
C SER A 272 -2.88 -1.17 6.92
N GLU A 273 -1.76 -0.68 7.45
CA GLU A 273 -1.06 -1.40 8.52
C GLU A 273 -0.43 -0.43 9.54
N LEU A 274 -1.14 -0.15 10.62
CA LEU A 274 -0.70 -0.41 12.01
C LEU A 274 -1.83 0.09 12.91
N ASN A 275 -2.74 -0.79 13.31
CA ASN A 275 -3.25 -0.83 14.68
C ASN A 275 -4.05 -2.13 14.90
N SER A 276 -3.44 -3.13 15.52
CA SER A 276 -4.15 -4.30 16.04
C SER A 276 -4.19 -4.17 17.57
N GLY A 277 -5.38 -3.97 18.13
CA GLY A 277 -5.60 -3.89 19.57
C GLY A 277 -7.05 -3.61 19.94
N GLU A 278 -7.82 -4.70 20.01
CA GLU A 278 -9.00 -4.92 20.86
C GLU A 278 -10.30 -4.15 20.56
N ALA A 279 -11.31 -4.88 20.07
CA ALA A 279 -12.67 -4.89 20.61
C ALA A 279 -13.53 -5.93 19.85
N GLU A 280 -13.68 -7.12 20.45
CA GLU A 280 -14.87 -7.96 20.26
C GLU A 280 -15.99 -7.41 21.16
N GLU A 281 -17.23 -7.85 20.91
CA GLU A 281 -18.53 -7.34 21.41
C GLU A 281 -19.15 -6.16 20.64
N ASN A 282 -19.69 -6.46 19.46
CA ASN A 282 -21.15 -6.56 19.26
C ASN A 282 -21.45 -6.85 17.78
N GLN A 283 -21.67 -8.12 17.46
CA GLN A 283 -22.47 -8.53 16.31
C GLN A 283 -23.70 -9.26 16.81
N GLU A 284 -24.78 -8.53 17.03
CA GLU A 284 -26.13 -8.99 16.77
C GLU A 284 -26.89 -7.79 16.19
N GLU A 285 -27.72 -8.05 15.17
CA GLU A 285 -28.47 -7.11 14.33
C GLU A 285 -27.73 -6.50 13.13
N GLN A 286 -27.66 -7.26 12.04
CA GLN A 286 -27.99 -6.76 10.70
C GLN A 286 -28.36 -7.94 9.77
N ALA A 287 -29.51 -8.55 10.06
CA ALA A 287 -30.35 -9.13 9.02
C ALA A 287 -31.41 -8.08 8.67
N ALA A 288 -31.06 -7.16 7.79
CA ALA A 288 -32.03 -6.27 7.16
C ALA A 288 -31.54 -5.99 5.73
N GLU A 289 -32.21 -6.66 4.79
CA GLU A 289 -32.11 -6.46 3.34
C GLU A 289 -32.14 -4.96 3.00
N SER A 290 -31.17 -4.52 2.21
CA SER A 290 -31.31 -3.33 1.39
C SER A 290 -31.28 -3.78 -0.06
N ASP A 291 -32.46 -3.78 -0.68
CA ASP A 291 -32.70 -4.05 -2.09
C ASP A 291 -32.13 -2.90 -2.96
N GLU A 292 -30.80 -2.81 -3.04
CA GLU A 292 -30.13 -2.23 -4.20
C GLU A 292 -29.65 -3.37 -5.10
N PRO A 293 -29.78 -3.27 -6.43
CA PRO A 293 -29.37 -4.35 -7.32
C PRO A 293 -27.86 -4.57 -7.18
N GLU A 294 -27.48 -5.65 -6.49
CA GLU A 294 -26.09 -6.07 -6.33
C GLU A 294 -25.39 -6.07 -7.70
N SER A 295 -24.28 -5.34 -7.79
CA SER A 295 -23.47 -5.31 -9.01
C SER A 295 -23.04 -6.74 -9.37
N GLN A 296 -22.97 -7.05 -10.65
CA GLN A 296 -22.59 -8.37 -11.14
C GLN A 296 -21.25 -8.85 -10.56
N GLY A 297 -20.31 -7.91 -10.36
CA GLY A 297 -19.02 -8.19 -9.74
C GLY A 297 -19.12 -8.67 -8.29
N GLN A 298 -20.10 -8.19 -7.51
CA GLN A 298 -20.33 -8.58 -6.13
C GLN A 298 -20.94 -9.98 -6.02
N LYS A 299 -21.83 -10.34 -6.95
CA LYS A 299 -22.40 -11.70 -7.04
C LYS A 299 -21.35 -12.74 -7.37
N GLU A 300 -20.45 -12.44 -8.31
CA GLU A 300 -19.33 -13.32 -8.67
C GLU A 300 -18.39 -13.54 -7.47
N LEU A 301 -18.12 -12.48 -6.70
CA LEU A 301 -17.30 -12.56 -5.48
C LEU A 301 -17.97 -13.43 -4.40
N GLN A 302 -19.25 -13.17 -4.09
CA GLN A 302 -20.01 -13.97 -3.11
C GLN A 302 -20.07 -15.45 -3.50
N TYR A 303 -20.29 -15.73 -4.78
CA TYR A 303 -20.28 -17.11 -5.28
C TYR A 303 -18.91 -17.78 -5.07
N GLY A 304 -17.81 -17.09 -5.39
CA GLY A 304 -16.46 -17.61 -5.14
C GLY A 304 -16.20 -17.90 -3.65
N MET A 305 -16.65 -17.00 -2.75
CA MET A 305 -16.57 -17.21 -1.30
C MET A 305 -17.39 -18.42 -0.86
N GLN A 306 -18.59 -18.61 -1.41
CA GLN A 306 -19.42 -19.79 -1.14
C GLN A 306 -18.72 -21.08 -1.58
N VAL A 307 -18.11 -21.08 -2.77
CA VAL A 307 -17.34 -22.23 -3.27
C VAL A 307 -16.21 -22.57 -2.29
N MET A 308 -15.45 -21.58 -1.83
CA MET A 308 -14.38 -21.81 -0.84
C MET A 308 -14.89 -22.37 0.48
N SER A 309 -16.04 -21.87 0.97
CA SER A 309 -16.64 -22.34 2.23
C SER A 309 -17.08 -23.80 2.19
N SER A 310 -17.27 -24.37 1.00
CA SER A 310 -17.62 -25.80 0.84
C SER A 310 -16.44 -26.75 1.12
N PHE A 311 -15.24 -26.21 1.35
CA PHE A 311 -14.03 -26.98 1.64
C PHE A 311 -13.47 -26.62 3.03
N PRO A 312 -13.76 -27.44 4.06
CA PRO A 312 -13.23 -27.22 5.40
C PRO A 312 -11.70 -27.26 5.44
N ILE A 313 -11.10 -26.34 6.21
CA ILE A 313 -9.63 -26.19 6.29
C ILE A 313 -8.96 -27.45 6.85
N ASP A 314 -9.61 -28.19 7.75
CA ASP A 314 -9.06 -29.43 8.32
C ASP A 314 -8.98 -30.55 7.29
N GLU A 315 -9.99 -30.68 6.42
CA GLU A 315 -9.99 -31.63 5.32
C GLU A 315 -8.90 -31.27 4.30
N LEU A 316 -8.79 -29.98 3.94
CA LEU A 316 -7.74 -29.52 3.04
C LEU A 316 -6.34 -29.78 3.61
N ARG A 317 -6.14 -29.56 4.91
CA ARG A 317 -4.85 -29.84 5.56
C ARG A 317 -4.53 -31.32 5.58
N LYS A 318 -5.50 -32.19 5.86
CA LYS A 318 -5.33 -33.66 5.77
C LYS A 318 -4.98 -34.10 4.35
N ARG A 319 -5.57 -33.47 3.33
CA ARG A 319 -5.33 -33.76 1.91
C ARG A 319 -3.93 -33.32 1.47
N TYR A 320 -3.48 -32.13 1.86
CA TYR A 320 -2.25 -31.51 1.32
C TYR A 320 -1.03 -31.55 2.25
N ASP A 321 -1.21 -31.88 3.54
CA ASP A 321 -0.12 -32.17 4.48
C ASP A 321 -0.29 -33.56 5.13
N PRO A 322 -0.35 -34.65 4.35
CA PRO A 322 -0.58 -35.99 4.89
C PRO A 322 0.55 -36.48 5.81
N LYS A 323 1.74 -35.90 5.69
CA LYS A 323 2.92 -36.22 6.51
C LYS A 323 3.01 -35.37 7.78
N GLY A 324 2.16 -34.35 7.94
CA GLY A 324 2.21 -33.44 9.08
C GLY A 324 3.52 -32.65 9.15
N GLU A 325 4.07 -32.27 8.00
CA GLU A 325 5.28 -31.45 7.90
C GLU A 325 5.04 -30.05 8.49
N TRP A 326 3.80 -29.57 8.48
CA TRP A 326 3.44 -28.25 8.99
C TRP A 326 2.87 -28.30 10.41
N LYS A 327 2.99 -29.40 11.14
CA LYS A 327 2.39 -29.60 12.48
C LYS A 327 2.73 -28.54 13.54
N LEU A 328 3.81 -27.78 13.35
CA LEU A 328 4.21 -26.67 14.24
C LEU A 328 3.50 -25.36 13.88
N VAL A 329 2.79 -25.31 12.76
CA VAL A 329 2.07 -24.13 12.29
C VAL A 329 0.58 -24.28 12.67
N PRO A 330 -0.04 -23.30 13.34
CA PRO A 330 -1.43 -23.40 13.77
C PRO A 330 -2.42 -23.44 12.59
N TYR A 331 -3.66 -23.84 12.85
CA TYR A 331 -4.72 -23.83 11.82
C TYR A 331 -5.15 -22.42 11.45
N GLN A 332 -4.97 -21.46 12.35
CA GLN A 332 -5.25 -20.03 12.19
C GLN A 332 -4.22 -19.29 11.33
N ASP A 333 -3.18 -19.98 10.85
CA ASP A 333 -2.13 -19.36 10.05
C ASP A 333 -2.65 -18.99 8.66
N LYS A 334 -2.73 -17.68 8.40
CA LYS A 334 -3.26 -17.13 7.14
C LYS A 334 -2.46 -17.59 5.92
N VAL A 335 -1.15 -17.82 6.07
CA VAL A 335 -0.29 -18.26 4.97
C VAL A 335 -0.58 -19.71 4.61
N VAL A 336 -0.76 -20.57 5.61
CA VAL A 336 -1.15 -21.97 5.38
C VAL A 336 -2.55 -22.05 4.79
N ILE A 337 -3.51 -21.30 5.32
CA ILE A 337 -4.87 -21.27 4.76
C ILE A 337 -4.86 -20.82 3.30
N ALA A 338 -4.13 -19.74 2.97
CA ALA A 338 -3.98 -19.28 1.59
C ALA A 338 -3.36 -20.34 0.68
N TYR A 339 -2.33 -21.03 1.16
CA TYR A 339 -1.68 -22.11 0.42
C TYR A 339 -2.62 -23.31 0.21
N LEU A 340 -3.43 -23.67 1.20
CA LEU A 340 -4.43 -24.74 1.07
C LEU A 340 -5.45 -24.43 -0.05
N PHE A 341 -5.91 -23.17 -0.14
CA PHE A 341 -6.77 -22.77 -1.26
C PHE A 341 -6.05 -22.71 -2.59
N LEU A 342 -4.75 -22.35 -2.64
CA LEU A 342 -3.95 -22.46 -3.86
C LEU A 342 -3.83 -23.93 -4.32
N ARG A 343 -3.61 -24.86 -3.40
CA ARG A 343 -3.58 -26.31 -3.71
C ARG A 343 -4.94 -26.82 -4.17
N LEU A 344 -6.02 -26.37 -3.54
CA LEU A 344 -7.38 -26.65 -3.99
C LEU A 344 -7.64 -26.12 -5.39
N PHE A 345 -7.17 -24.91 -5.70
CA PHE A 345 -7.23 -24.35 -7.05
C PHE A 345 -6.51 -25.23 -8.07
N GLU A 346 -5.27 -25.63 -7.77
CA GLU A 346 -4.47 -26.50 -8.63
C GLU A 346 -5.21 -27.83 -8.90
N ASP A 347 -5.71 -28.48 -7.87
CA ASP A 347 -6.35 -29.80 -7.99
C ASP A 347 -7.71 -29.74 -8.70
N GLU A 348 -8.57 -28.76 -8.40
CA GLU A 348 -9.98 -28.77 -8.83
C GLU A 348 -10.29 -27.84 -10.01
N PHE A 349 -9.48 -26.79 -10.22
CA PHE A 349 -9.84 -25.69 -11.13
C PHE A 349 -8.80 -25.42 -12.22
N SER A 350 -7.51 -25.70 -11.97
CA SER A 350 -6.43 -25.41 -12.92
C SER A 350 -6.55 -26.18 -14.24
N VAL A 351 -7.35 -27.26 -14.27
CA VAL A 351 -7.67 -28.01 -15.49
C VAL A 351 -8.26 -27.13 -16.59
N VAL A 352 -8.98 -26.05 -16.24
CA VAL A 352 -9.48 -25.06 -17.20
C VAL A 352 -8.34 -24.41 -17.98
N LEU A 353 -7.19 -24.21 -17.33
CA LEU A 353 -6.01 -23.57 -17.92
C LEU A 353 -5.21 -24.51 -18.82
N THR A 354 -5.52 -25.81 -18.86
CA THR A 354 -4.75 -26.80 -19.65
C THR A 354 -5.60 -27.68 -20.55
N THR A 355 -6.89 -27.87 -20.27
CA THR A 355 -7.70 -28.86 -20.98
C THR A 355 -7.89 -28.52 -22.47
N PRO A 356 -7.67 -29.48 -23.39
CA PRO A 356 -7.94 -29.28 -24.81
C PRO A 356 -9.44 -29.23 -25.13
N GLN A 357 -10.31 -29.56 -24.18
CA GLN A 357 -11.76 -29.55 -24.40
C GLN A 357 -12.34 -28.14 -24.51
N ILE A 358 -11.62 -27.11 -24.02
CA ILE A 358 -12.00 -25.71 -24.20
C ILE A 358 -11.41 -25.22 -25.52
N LYS A 359 -12.27 -24.95 -26.49
CA LYS A 359 -11.89 -24.51 -27.84
C LYS A 359 -11.78 -22.99 -27.88
N LEU A 360 -10.53 -22.53 -27.80
CA LEU A 360 -10.17 -21.12 -27.86
C LEU A 360 -9.66 -20.75 -29.24
N HIS A 361 -10.18 -19.66 -29.80
CA HIS A 361 -9.66 -19.04 -31.01
C HIS A 361 -8.79 -17.83 -30.64
N THR A 362 -7.84 -17.52 -31.53
CA THR A 362 -7.03 -16.32 -31.41
C THR A 362 -7.90 -15.07 -31.46
N ALA A 363 -7.75 -14.17 -30.48
CA ALA A 363 -8.41 -12.88 -30.47
C ALA A 363 -7.49 -11.78 -31.00
N TYR A 364 -8.08 -10.70 -31.52
CA TYR A 364 -7.36 -9.49 -31.90
C TYR A 364 -7.89 -8.30 -31.10
N ARG A 365 -7.06 -7.73 -30.23
CA ARG A 365 -7.40 -6.52 -29.44
C ARG A 365 -6.35 -5.45 -29.70
N GLY A 366 -6.79 -4.26 -30.11
CA GLY A 366 -5.87 -3.14 -30.40
C GLY A 366 -4.85 -3.44 -31.51
N GLY A 367 -5.15 -4.35 -32.44
CA GLY A 367 -4.22 -4.79 -33.48
C GLY A 367 -3.19 -5.83 -33.02
N VAL A 368 -3.21 -6.23 -31.75
CA VAL A 368 -2.33 -7.27 -31.19
C VAL A 368 -3.05 -8.62 -31.24
N LYS A 369 -2.34 -9.64 -31.75
CA LYS A 369 -2.78 -11.03 -31.74
C LYS A 369 -2.61 -11.59 -30.32
N ILE A 370 -3.70 -12.08 -29.72
CA ILE A 370 -3.70 -12.69 -28.39
C ILE A 370 -4.01 -14.18 -28.52
N ASP A 371 -3.07 -15.03 -28.09
CA ASP A 371 -3.27 -16.46 -27.95
C ASP A 371 -3.58 -16.80 -26.49
N TYR A 372 -4.87 -17.00 -26.18
CA TYR A 372 -5.31 -17.30 -24.83
C TYR A 372 -4.86 -18.69 -24.34
N ARG A 373 -4.59 -19.65 -25.24
CA ARG A 373 -4.12 -20.98 -24.84
C ARG A 373 -2.69 -20.91 -24.31
N GLU A 374 -1.84 -20.18 -25.02
CA GLU A 374 -0.47 -19.89 -24.60
C GLU A 374 -0.49 -19.09 -23.29
N ARG A 375 -1.25 -17.98 -23.23
CA ARG A 375 -1.36 -17.13 -22.03
C ARG A 375 -1.85 -17.89 -20.78
N MET A 376 -2.81 -18.80 -20.92
CA MET A 376 -3.26 -19.67 -19.82
C MET A 376 -2.18 -20.63 -19.35
N SER A 377 -1.43 -21.22 -20.29
CA SER A 377 -0.35 -22.17 -19.99
C SER A 377 0.80 -21.46 -19.27
N ASP A 378 1.23 -20.31 -19.79
CA ASP A 378 2.27 -19.46 -19.17
C ASP A 378 1.86 -18.98 -17.78
N CYS A 379 0.58 -18.62 -17.61
CA CYS A 379 0.05 -18.25 -16.30
C CYS A 379 0.18 -19.42 -15.32
N LEU A 380 -0.23 -20.64 -15.70
CA LEU A 380 -0.11 -21.82 -14.82
C LEU A 380 1.34 -22.13 -14.46
N GLU A 381 2.31 -21.91 -15.34
CA GLU A 381 3.74 -22.13 -15.01
C GLU A 381 4.21 -21.25 -13.84
N LYS A 382 3.61 -20.07 -13.66
CA LYS A 382 3.91 -19.15 -12.55
C LYS A 382 3.45 -19.68 -11.19
N ILE A 383 2.59 -20.71 -11.13
CA ILE A 383 2.14 -21.31 -9.86
C ILE A 383 3.30 -21.84 -9.00
N ARG A 384 4.45 -22.16 -9.63
CA ARG A 384 5.66 -22.59 -8.95
C ARG A 384 6.21 -21.54 -8.00
N GLN A 385 6.06 -20.26 -8.33
CA GLN A 385 6.61 -19.16 -7.54
C GLN A 385 5.95 -19.08 -6.15
N PRO A 386 4.60 -19.05 -6.01
CA PRO A 386 3.94 -19.22 -4.72
C PRO A 386 4.40 -20.45 -3.92
N TYR A 387 4.69 -21.58 -4.58
CA TYR A 387 5.15 -22.80 -3.89
C TYR A 387 6.54 -22.64 -3.28
N ASP A 388 7.46 -22.01 -3.98
CA ASP A 388 8.82 -21.80 -3.48
C ASP A 388 8.85 -20.77 -2.34
N TYR A 389 8.01 -19.73 -2.41
CA TYR A 389 7.80 -18.83 -1.28
C TYR A 389 7.18 -19.53 -0.07
N PHE A 390 6.19 -20.40 -0.28
CA PHE A 390 5.59 -21.17 0.80
C PHE A 390 6.58 -22.14 1.45
N LYS A 391 7.43 -22.82 0.68
CA LYS A 391 8.51 -23.66 1.23
C LYS A 391 9.48 -22.84 2.10
N THR A 392 9.81 -21.64 1.64
CA THR A 392 10.65 -20.70 2.39
C THR A 392 9.96 -20.29 3.69
N TYR A 393 8.67 -19.98 3.64
CA TYR A 393 7.87 -19.66 4.82
C TYR A 393 7.84 -20.80 5.85
N ILE A 394 7.57 -22.03 5.43
CA ILE A 394 7.57 -23.19 6.33
C ILE A 394 8.96 -23.38 6.93
N HIS A 395 10.04 -23.23 6.15
CA HIS A 395 11.40 -23.27 6.68
C HIS A 395 11.63 -22.23 7.77
N GLU A 396 11.23 -20.97 7.57
CA GLU A 396 11.35 -19.92 8.58
C GLU A 396 10.50 -20.19 9.83
N CYS A 397 9.31 -20.76 9.68
CA CYS A 397 8.50 -21.22 10.81
C CYS A 397 9.21 -22.32 11.63
N LEU A 398 9.84 -23.28 10.97
CA LEU A 398 10.62 -24.31 11.66
C LEU A 398 11.82 -23.72 12.40
N GLU A 399 12.55 -22.79 11.77
CA GLU A 399 13.68 -22.09 12.39
C GLU A 399 13.23 -21.22 13.58
N PHE A 400 12.10 -20.53 13.48
CA PHE A 400 11.50 -19.81 14.60
C PHE A 400 11.21 -20.74 15.79
N HIS A 401 10.56 -21.89 15.54
CA HIS A 401 10.27 -22.86 16.60
C HIS A 401 11.52 -23.50 17.20
N ARG A 402 12.57 -23.72 16.39
CA ARG A 402 13.88 -24.16 16.90
C ARG A 402 14.50 -23.10 17.81
N ALA A 403 14.57 -21.86 17.32
CA ALA A 403 15.11 -20.73 18.08
C ALA A 403 14.35 -20.48 19.38
N ALA A 404 13.03 -20.65 19.41
CA ALA A 404 12.20 -20.47 20.59
C ALA A 404 12.32 -21.62 21.62
N ARG A 405 12.76 -22.80 21.19
CA ARG A 405 12.96 -23.98 22.05
C ARG A 405 14.38 -24.09 22.61
N ASP A 406 15.36 -23.50 21.95
CA ASP A 406 16.74 -23.45 22.44
C ASP A 406 16.73 -22.80 23.83
N SER A 407 17.20 -23.51 24.86
CA SER A 407 17.17 -22.95 26.21
C SER A 407 18.11 -21.75 26.30
N ALA A 408 17.62 -20.64 26.86
CA ALA A 408 18.48 -19.55 27.28
C ALA A 408 19.40 -20.09 28.39
N GLN A 409 20.61 -20.50 28.03
CA GLN A 409 21.63 -20.81 29.03
C GLN A 409 21.73 -19.62 29.98
N ALA A 410 21.75 -19.90 31.29
CA ALA A 410 21.72 -18.89 32.35
C ALA A 410 22.86 -17.88 32.17
N GLY A 411 22.56 -16.75 31.51
CA GLY A 411 23.54 -15.74 31.09
C GLY A 411 23.27 -15.14 29.70
N ASN A 412 22.53 -15.82 28.81
CA ASN A 412 22.43 -15.43 27.40
C ASN A 412 21.01 -15.10 26.90
N TYR A 413 20.13 -14.63 27.79
CA TYR A 413 18.73 -14.31 27.49
C TYR A 413 18.56 -13.26 26.38
N VAL A 414 19.45 -12.25 26.33
CA VAL A 414 19.40 -11.18 25.33
C VAL A 414 19.71 -11.71 23.93
N GLU A 415 20.69 -12.60 23.78
CA GLU A 415 21.02 -13.20 22.48
C GLU A 415 19.92 -14.17 22.03
N HIS A 416 19.36 -14.95 22.95
CA HIS A 416 18.19 -15.79 22.68
C HIS A 416 16.99 -14.94 22.20
N ALA A 417 16.63 -13.86 22.91
CA ALA A 417 15.53 -12.98 22.52
C ALA A 417 15.76 -12.33 21.14
N LYS A 418 17.00 -11.91 20.83
CA LYS A 418 17.36 -11.41 19.50
C LYS A 418 17.21 -12.48 18.41
N LYS A 419 17.64 -13.71 18.67
CA LYS A 419 17.52 -14.83 17.73
C LYS A 419 16.05 -15.16 17.44
N VAL A 420 15.22 -15.24 18.47
CA VAL A 420 13.77 -15.47 18.32
C VAL A 420 13.12 -14.34 17.53
N SER A 421 13.40 -13.08 17.89
CA SER A 421 12.86 -11.91 17.20
C SER A 421 13.32 -11.82 15.73
N PHE A 422 14.56 -12.22 15.43
CA PHE A 422 15.07 -12.28 14.06
C PHE A 422 14.30 -13.29 13.21
N HIS A 423 14.12 -14.52 13.70
CA HIS A 423 13.34 -15.54 12.97
C HIS A 423 11.85 -15.19 12.91
N ASP A 424 11.31 -14.51 13.93
CA ASP A 424 9.94 -13.99 13.94
C ASP A 424 9.72 -12.96 12.82
N SER A 425 10.66 -12.03 12.65
CA SER A 425 10.63 -11.06 11.55
C SER A 425 10.74 -11.74 10.18
N ARG A 426 11.61 -12.74 10.03
CA ARG A 426 11.79 -13.49 8.77
C ARG A 426 10.57 -14.32 8.39
N ARG A 427 9.91 -14.99 9.34
CA ARG A 427 8.63 -15.68 9.07
C ARG A 427 7.54 -14.69 8.69
N GLY A 428 7.51 -13.50 9.31
CA GLY A 428 6.57 -12.44 8.94
C GLY A 428 6.78 -11.94 7.51
N GLN A 429 8.02 -11.67 7.12
CA GLN A 429 8.36 -11.23 5.77
C GLN A 429 8.06 -12.30 4.71
N SER A 430 8.51 -13.55 4.93
CA SER A 430 8.26 -14.65 4.00
C SER A 430 6.77 -15.01 3.91
N GLY A 431 6.01 -14.89 5.00
CA GLY A 431 4.57 -15.08 5.02
C GLY A 431 3.81 -14.04 4.19
N ARG A 432 4.17 -12.75 4.33
CA ARG A 432 3.62 -11.68 3.49
C ARG A 432 3.92 -11.91 2.02
N GLN A 433 5.19 -12.23 1.71
CA GLN A 433 5.60 -12.48 0.33
C GLN A 433 4.86 -13.67 -0.28
N THR A 434 4.66 -14.74 0.47
CA THR A 434 3.87 -15.90 0.01
C THR A 434 2.44 -15.49 -0.35
N ARG A 435 1.75 -14.73 0.52
CA ARG A 435 0.39 -14.27 0.25
C ARG A 435 0.29 -13.34 -0.96
N ILE A 436 1.24 -12.41 -1.12
CA ILE A 436 1.31 -11.54 -2.30
C ILE A 436 1.41 -12.37 -3.58
N GLN A 437 2.29 -13.38 -3.60
CA GLN A 437 2.50 -14.21 -4.79
C GLN A 437 1.28 -15.07 -5.11
N ILE A 438 0.57 -15.58 -4.10
CA ILE A 438 -0.71 -16.27 -4.31
C ILE A 438 -1.75 -15.30 -4.90
N LYS A 439 -1.84 -14.07 -4.37
CA LYS A 439 -2.76 -13.04 -4.86
C LYS A 439 -2.48 -12.72 -6.33
N ASP A 440 -1.24 -12.37 -6.65
CA ASP A 440 -0.83 -11.97 -8.00
C ASP A 440 -1.12 -13.07 -9.03
N PHE A 441 -0.87 -14.33 -8.67
CA PHE A 441 -1.24 -15.48 -9.51
C PHE A 441 -2.76 -15.58 -9.73
N MET A 442 -3.56 -15.41 -8.68
CA MET A 442 -5.02 -15.48 -8.76
C MET A 442 -5.63 -14.31 -9.54
N ASP A 443 -5.05 -13.10 -9.41
CA ASP A 443 -5.45 -11.93 -10.19
C ASP A 443 -5.17 -12.14 -11.68
N GLU A 444 -4.03 -12.72 -12.02
CA GLU A 444 -3.70 -13.03 -13.42
C GLU A 444 -4.66 -14.07 -14.01
N VAL A 445 -4.96 -15.14 -13.26
CA VAL A 445 -5.98 -16.13 -13.64
C VAL A 445 -7.34 -15.46 -13.86
N ASN A 446 -7.81 -14.67 -12.89
CA ASN A 446 -9.10 -14.01 -12.96
C ASN A 446 -9.19 -13.05 -14.16
N THR A 447 -8.11 -12.30 -14.42
CA THR A 447 -8.02 -11.37 -15.56
C THR A 447 -8.18 -12.12 -16.88
N ILE A 448 -7.39 -13.19 -17.09
CA ILE A 448 -7.44 -13.98 -18.33
C ILE A 448 -8.84 -14.57 -18.56
N LEU A 449 -9.44 -15.13 -17.52
CA LEU A 449 -10.74 -15.78 -17.62
C LEU A 449 -11.87 -14.77 -17.85
N THR A 450 -11.86 -13.65 -17.13
CA THR A 450 -12.84 -12.57 -17.29
C THR A 450 -12.82 -12.02 -18.71
N GLU A 451 -11.63 -11.79 -19.29
CA GLU A 451 -11.51 -11.33 -20.67
C GLU A 451 -12.20 -12.26 -21.68
N ILE A 452 -12.09 -13.58 -21.49
CA ILE A 452 -12.71 -14.60 -22.36
C ILE A 452 -14.23 -14.66 -22.14
N ILE A 453 -14.66 -14.60 -20.88
CA ILE A 453 -16.07 -14.66 -20.50
C ILE A 453 -16.82 -13.43 -21.01
N GLU A 454 -16.25 -12.24 -20.88
CA GLU A 454 -16.84 -11.00 -21.38
C GLU A 454 -16.93 -10.98 -22.90
N ASP A 455 -15.88 -11.44 -23.60
CA ASP A 455 -15.93 -11.59 -25.05
C ASP A 455 -17.06 -12.54 -25.49
N PHE A 456 -17.19 -13.69 -24.83
CA PHE A 456 -18.27 -14.63 -25.10
C PHE A 456 -19.67 -14.04 -24.81
N ARG A 457 -19.83 -13.34 -23.68
CA ARG A 457 -21.09 -12.64 -23.33
C ARG A 457 -21.45 -11.56 -24.36
N ALA A 458 -20.46 -10.90 -24.95
CA ALA A 458 -20.63 -9.91 -26.01
C ALA A 458 -20.91 -10.53 -27.40
N GLY A 459 -20.93 -11.86 -27.52
CA GLY A 459 -21.10 -12.57 -28.80
C GLY A 459 -19.82 -12.69 -29.63
N GLY A 460 -18.66 -12.49 -29.00
CA GLY A 460 -17.35 -12.67 -29.59
C GLY A 460 -17.02 -14.13 -29.89
N SER A 461 -15.99 -14.34 -30.72
CA SER A 461 -15.60 -15.66 -31.22
C SER A 461 -14.43 -16.28 -30.47
N THR A 462 -13.95 -15.69 -29.36
CA THR A 462 -12.79 -16.22 -28.64
C THR A 462 -13.05 -17.62 -28.07
N LEU A 463 -14.26 -17.87 -27.59
CA LEU A 463 -14.71 -19.18 -27.10
C LEU A 463 -15.77 -19.76 -28.04
N SER A 464 -15.50 -20.90 -28.66
CA SER A 464 -16.43 -21.48 -29.65
C SER A 464 -17.42 -22.49 -29.06
N ASN A 465 -17.12 -23.07 -27.90
CA ASN A 465 -17.86 -24.20 -27.34
C ASN A 465 -18.34 -24.00 -25.90
N GLY A 466 -18.76 -22.78 -25.55
CA GLY A 466 -19.20 -22.43 -24.20
C GLY A 466 -20.37 -23.27 -23.66
N GLU A 467 -21.19 -23.85 -24.52
CA GLU A 467 -22.34 -24.69 -24.13
C GLU A 467 -22.02 -26.19 -24.02
N ASP A 468 -20.86 -26.63 -24.52
CA ASP A 468 -20.45 -28.03 -24.43
C ASP A 468 -20.12 -28.37 -22.97
N SER A 469 -20.41 -29.61 -22.54
CA SER A 469 -20.01 -30.11 -21.23
C SER A 469 -18.57 -30.61 -21.24
N LEU A 470 -17.83 -30.30 -20.17
CA LEU A 470 -16.54 -30.92 -19.87
C LEU A 470 -16.76 -32.36 -19.43
N GLN A 471 -15.90 -33.27 -19.89
CA GLN A 471 -15.91 -34.68 -19.51
C GLN A 471 -14.49 -35.15 -19.26
N PHE A 472 -14.13 -35.41 -18.01
CA PHE A 472 -12.80 -35.87 -17.68
C PHE A 472 -12.79 -37.40 -17.56
N ASP A 473 -11.81 -38.05 -18.19
CA ASP A 473 -11.59 -39.50 -18.04
C ASP A 473 -10.98 -39.79 -16.66
N LEU A 474 -11.84 -39.82 -15.64
CA LEU A 474 -11.44 -39.98 -14.24
C LEU A 474 -11.54 -41.43 -13.79
N LYS A 475 -10.70 -41.81 -12.81
CA LYS A 475 -10.80 -43.10 -12.14
C LYS A 475 -12.07 -43.15 -11.28
N PRO A 476 -12.60 -44.35 -10.96
CA PRO A 476 -13.70 -44.48 -10.01
C PRO A 476 -13.35 -43.84 -8.67
N ASN A 477 -14.18 -42.90 -8.19
CA ASN A 477 -14.03 -42.07 -6.97
C ASN A 477 -13.13 -40.83 -7.06
N GLU A 478 -12.56 -40.49 -8.22
CA GLU A 478 -11.95 -39.17 -8.46
C GLU A 478 -12.99 -38.31 -9.19
N GLY A 479 -13.85 -37.61 -8.46
CA GLY A 479 -14.74 -36.62 -9.08
C GLY A 479 -14.04 -35.27 -9.11
N MET A 480 -13.72 -34.75 -10.29
CA MET A 480 -13.27 -33.35 -10.41
C MET A 480 -14.48 -32.43 -10.33
N ARG A 481 -14.35 -31.31 -9.62
CA ARG A 481 -15.45 -30.36 -9.43
C ARG A 481 -16.08 -29.82 -10.72
N LEU A 482 -15.30 -29.76 -11.80
CA LEU A 482 -15.72 -29.20 -13.08
C LEU A 482 -16.25 -30.26 -14.06
N ASP A 483 -16.24 -31.54 -13.67
CA ASP A 483 -16.75 -32.61 -14.52
C ASP A 483 -18.26 -32.48 -14.76
N GLY A 484 -18.68 -32.69 -16.02
CA GLY A 484 -20.06 -32.55 -16.46
C GLY A 484 -20.57 -31.11 -16.62
N LYS A 485 -19.87 -30.11 -16.08
CA LYS A 485 -20.27 -28.69 -16.19
C LYS A 485 -20.06 -28.16 -17.60
N LYS A 486 -20.87 -27.17 -18.00
CA LYS A 486 -20.65 -26.47 -19.27
C LYS A 486 -19.34 -25.70 -19.23
N VAL A 487 -18.67 -25.59 -20.37
CA VAL A 487 -17.40 -24.85 -20.49
C VAL A 487 -17.51 -23.42 -19.94
N LYS A 488 -18.60 -22.70 -20.25
CA LYS A 488 -18.82 -21.33 -19.72
C LYS A 488 -18.98 -21.29 -18.20
N GLU A 489 -19.62 -22.31 -17.62
CA GLU A 489 -19.85 -22.41 -16.18
C GLU A 489 -18.55 -22.75 -15.47
N ALA A 490 -17.75 -23.65 -16.04
CA ALA A 490 -16.44 -23.99 -15.53
C ALA A 490 -15.47 -22.79 -15.57
N LEU A 491 -15.45 -22.04 -16.68
CA LEU A 491 -14.67 -20.79 -16.78
C LEU A 491 -15.13 -19.78 -15.72
N MET A 492 -16.44 -19.60 -15.56
CA MET A 492 -17.00 -18.67 -14.60
C MET A 492 -16.66 -19.03 -13.17
N GLU A 493 -16.87 -20.29 -12.80
CA GLU A 493 -16.62 -20.74 -11.44
C GLU A 493 -15.14 -20.68 -11.06
N THR A 494 -14.24 -21.02 -11.98
CA THR A 494 -12.80 -20.83 -11.80
C THR A 494 -12.44 -19.34 -11.65
N SER A 495 -13.04 -18.46 -12.44
CA SER A 495 -12.83 -17.00 -12.32
C SER A 495 -13.32 -16.48 -10.98
N CYS A 496 -14.52 -16.88 -10.53
CA CYS A 496 -15.09 -16.49 -9.25
C CYS A 496 -14.24 -16.99 -8.08
N PHE A 497 -13.72 -18.23 -8.14
CA PHE A 497 -12.81 -18.75 -7.13
C PHE A 497 -11.52 -17.92 -7.05
N ALA A 498 -10.90 -17.65 -8.20
CA ALA A 498 -9.67 -16.86 -8.26
C ALA A 498 -9.88 -15.44 -7.71
N LYS A 499 -10.97 -14.78 -8.13
CA LYS A 499 -11.41 -13.47 -7.63
C LYS A 499 -11.63 -13.47 -6.11
N ALA A 500 -12.29 -14.50 -5.58
CA ALA A 500 -12.53 -14.61 -4.15
C ALA A 500 -11.22 -14.80 -3.37
N LEU A 501 -10.31 -15.67 -3.83
CA LEU A 501 -9.01 -15.85 -3.17
C LEU A 501 -8.19 -14.56 -3.17
N ALA A 502 -8.09 -13.89 -4.31
CA ALA A 502 -7.38 -12.63 -4.44
C ALA A 502 -7.97 -11.58 -3.49
N HIS A 503 -9.30 -11.42 -3.47
CA HIS A 503 -9.99 -10.51 -2.56
C HIS A 503 -9.69 -10.82 -1.08
N ARG A 504 -9.70 -12.10 -0.67
CA ARG A 504 -9.36 -12.48 0.71
C ARG A 504 -7.94 -12.08 1.09
N LEU A 505 -7.01 -12.12 0.14
CA LEU A 505 -5.59 -11.80 0.33
C LEU A 505 -5.28 -10.30 0.21
N GLU A 506 -6.15 -9.53 -0.44
CA GLU A 506 -5.97 -8.08 -0.65
C GLU A 506 -6.64 -7.24 0.43
N SER A 507 -7.87 -7.59 0.82
CA SER A 507 -8.69 -6.77 1.72
C SER A 507 -9.60 -7.59 2.65
N GLY A 508 -9.59 -8.93 2.53
CA GLY A 508 -10.39 -9.81 3.36
C GLY A 508 -9.69 -10.35 4.62
N ASP A 509 -10.17 -11.49 5.09
CA ASP A 509 -9.76 -12.14 6.33
C ASP A 509 -8.34 -12.73 6.31
N LEU A 510 -7.80 -13.04 5.12
CA LEU A 510 -6.43 -13.50 4.93
C LEU A 510 -5.42 -12.34 4.72
N TYR A 511 -5.90 -11.09 4.68
CA TYR A 511 -5.07 -9.90 4.56
C TYR A 511 -4.44 -9.47 5.91
N GLY A 512 -3.46 -8.57 5.83
CA GLY A 512 -2.87 -7.86 6.95
C GLY A 512 -1.55 -8.46 7.45
N GLY A 513 -0.92 -7.73 8.38
CA GLY A 513 0.46 -7.96 8.80
C GLY A 513 0.64 -9.03 9.86
N VAL A 514 -0.44 -9.44 10.52
CA VAL A 514 -0.47 -10.52 11.52
C VAL A 514 -0.60 -11.85 10.81
N ILE A 515 0.27 -12.80 11.14
CA ILE A 515 0.34 -14.14 10.50
C ILE A 515 -0.84 -15.02 10.90
N GLU A 516 -1.20 -14.99 12.18
CA GLU A 516 -2.22 -15.85 12.77
C GLU A 516 -3.50 -15.05 12.99
N MET A 517 -4.64 -15.63 12.62
CA MET A 517 -5.96 -15.10 12.96
C MET A 517 -6.24 -15.31 14.45
N ASN A 518 -6.99 -14.40 15.08
CA ASN A 518 -7.59 -14.71 16.38
C ASN A 518 -8.64 -15.83 16.20
N THR A 519 -9.07 -16.41 17.31
CA THR A 519 -10.05 -17.50 17.30
C THR A 519 -11.40 -17.07 16.76
N GLU A 520 -11.86 -15.85 17.06
CA GLU A 520 -13.17 -15.38 16.62
C GLU A 520 -13.22 -15.10 15.12
N ASP A 521 -12.20 -14.43 14.54
CA ASP A 521 -12.13 -14.20 13.09
C ASP A 521 -12.00 -15.52 12.33
N TYR A 522 -11.27 -16.50 12.89
CA TYR A 522 -11.19 -17.84 12.31
C TYR A 522 -12.58 -18.50 12.32
N GLN A 523 -13.29 -18.48 13.45
CA GLN A 523 -14.62 -19.08 13.56
C GLN A 523 -15.63 -18.46 12.61
N LYS A 524 -15.58 -17.13 12.48
CA LYS A 524 -16.43 -16.39 11.55
C LYS A 524 -16.15 -16.74 10.09
N SER A 525 -14.89 -17.01 9.73
CA SER A 525 -14.48 -17.19 8.34
C SER A 525 -14.42 -18.65 7.88
N PHE A 526 -14.17 -19.58 8.80
CA PHE A 526 -13.87 -20.98 8.51
C PHE A 526 -14.62 -21.98 9.40
N GLY A 527 -15.40 -21.51 10.38
CA GLY A 527 -16.08 -22.36 11.35
C GLY A 527 -15.19 -22.81 12.49
N ALA A 528 -15.63 -23.83 13.22
CA ALA A 528 -14.97 -24.26 14.45
C ALA A 528 -13.51 -24.67 14.22
N LEU A 529 -12.64 -24.30 15.17
CA LEU A 529 -11.25 -24.75 15.16
C LEU A 529 -11.18 -26.28 15.27
N PRO A 530 -10.34 -26.95 14.47
CA PRO A 530 -10.14 -28.38 14.59
C PRO A 530 -9.55 -28.72 15.97
N SER A 531 -10.10 -29.76 16.60
CA SER A 531 -9.71 -30.25 17.93
C SER A 531 -8.35 -30.93 17.95
#